data_AF-A0A9D9DKA0-F1
#
_entry.id   AF-A0A9D9DKA0-F1
#
_cell.length_a   1.000
_cell.length_b   1.000
_cell.length_c   1.000
_cell.angle_alpha   90.00
_cell.angle_beta   90.00
_cell.angle_gamma   90.00
#
_symmetry.space_group_name_H-M   'P 1'
#
loop_
_entity.id
_entity.type
_entity.pdbx_description
1 polymer ?
#
loop_
_entity_poly.entity_id
_entity_poly.type
_entity_poly.pdbx_seq_one_letter_code
_entity_poly.pdbx_strand_id
1 'polypeptide(L)'
;MKKKNYLVLSLIGAIGFGSIYLSSCNENQNQVVTNATLTYSAPTNATVSAYKRVDGVSTKVDLESDSFNAGDVIYLSVNPSDGYQVNTVKFNGSLVRGENDIYTLTFVEGTNTLEIEIKFIETDIDDFSFEFNDETKEAVITSYSLNGNFPNPLVIPDVVTNNNEEYKVTGINVGVFSSSGVEAIELGVNIKDVSGITFYDAPNLTTLSVNENNPNFSSENGILYNKDKTVLISVPSQYALNPNGSSDFTINDSVTSIGEYAFAKNRSLKTFNLGNKITSIGEYAFYNIFNLKSITIPDSCLIIHDYAFSNCTYLSKLNLGKGVKEIGPYAFQSCPELLYLDIPDSLEVIDEAAFTSNRKLLRIRFGENPSLKEIGVMAFSICDALKEFIAPSSLRIIKEGAFNVCSQMTKLELNEGLESILDYAFERCYRLPSLVIPSSVTTIRGNPFSGCELLTATTLTFEEGSNFVNDNGAIYTSDYKTLLALLYRAPLTDGVYEIKDGCEVIDDYAFYLNISCNKVIIPTSVKTIKKAFQNLLSGAFSIEYKGLMSEFLTIDIDNACLVNTTLAGEGVVCLDGTLPYDDFIDSSVFE
;
A
#
# COMPACT_ATOMS: atom_id res chain seq x y z
N MET A 1 -52.63 -18.30 -28.63
CA MET A 1 -53.22 -19.17 -29.67
C MET A 1 -52.07 -19.77 -30.48
N LYS A 2 -51.89 -21.11 -30.43
CA LYS A 2 -51.11 -22.08 -31.27
C LYS A 2 -49.80 -21.56 -31.93
N LYS A 3 -48.58 -22.06 -31.71
CA LYS A 3 -47.99 -23.32 -31.17
C LYS A 3 -46.58 -22.98 -30.64
N LYS A 4 -46.17 -23.59 -29.51
CA LYS A 4 -44.83 -23.46 -28.89
C LYS A 4 -43.73 -24.16 -29.70
N ASN A 5 -42.52 -23.62 -29.65
CA ASN A 5 -41.32 -24.29 -29.11
C ASN A 5 -40.24 -23.22 -28.82
N TYR A 6 -39.74 -23.20 -27.58
CA TYR A 6 -38.57 -22.42 -27.18
C TYR A 6 -37.29 -23.16 -27.58
N LEU A 7 -36.22 -22.42 -27.84
CA LEU A 7 -34.86 -22.91 -27.59
C LEU A 7 -34.28 -22.06 -26.45
N VAL A 8 -33.85 -22.74 -25.38
CA VAL A 8 -33.00 -22.20 -24.31
C VAL A 8 -31.56 -22.43 -24.75
N LEU A 9 -30.71 -21.40 -24.64
CA LEU A 9 -29.26 -21.59 -24.55
C LEU A 9 -28.71 -20.72 -23.41
N SER A 10 -27.91 -21.38 -22.58
CA SER A 10 -27.35 -20.98 -21.30
C SER A 10 -26.18 -20.00 -21.48
N LEU A 11 -26.15 -18.93 -20.68
CA LEU A 11 -24.92 -18.19 -20.40
C LEU A 11 -24.09 -19.01 -19.40
N ILE A 12 -22.93 -19.50 -19.85
CA ILE A 12 -21.77 -19.72 -19.00
C ILE A 12 -20.63 -18.96 -19.69
N GLY A 13 -19.98 -18.09 -18.93
CA GLY A 13 -19.15 -17.00 -19.44
C GLY A 13 -17.91 -17.43 -20.22
N ALA A 14 -17.55 -16.61 -21.18
CA ALA A 14 -16.16 -16.27 -21.51
C ALA A 14 -16.16 -14.93 -22.25
N ILE A 15 -15.16 -14.13 -21.92
CA ILE A 15 -14.84 -12.81 -22.44
C ILE A 15 -14.87 -12.83 -23.98
N GLY A 16 -15.60 -11.90 -24.62
CA GLY A 16 -15.50 -11.74 -26.08
C GLY A 16 -16.69 -11.04 -26.75
N PHE A 17 -16.38 -9.91 -27.37
CA PHE A 17 -17.23 -9.08 -28.22
C PHE A 17 -18.09 -9.85 -29.24
N GLY A 18 -19.34 -9.41 -29.42
CA GLY A 18 -20.19 -9.84 -30.53
C GLY A 18 -21.32 -8.85 -30.81
N SER A 19 -21.31 -8.23 -31.98
CA SER A 19 -22.48 -7.61 -32.60
C SER A 19 -23.16 -8.61 -33.53
N ILE A 20 -24.50 -8.67 -33.51
CA ILE A 20 -25.32 -9.58 -34.32
C ILE A 20 -25.61 -8.91 -35.67
N TYR A 21 -25.30 -9.60 -36.78
CA TYR A 21 -25.73 -9.19 -38.12
C TYR A 21 -26.70 -10.22 -38.72
N LEU A 22 -27.82 -9.71 -39.25
CA LEU A 22 -28.76 -10.45 -40.09
C LEU A 22 -28.40 -10.17 -41.55
N SER A 23 -27.92 -11.18 -42.29
CA SER A 23 -27.79 -11.10 -43.74
C SER A 23 -28.90 -11.90 -44.41
N SER A 24 -29.64 -11.27 -45.33
CA SER A 24 -30.54 -11.96 -46.24
C SER A 24 -29.74 -12.74 -47.28
N CYS A 25 -29.92 -14.06 -47.35
CA CYS A 25 -29.38 -14.89 -48.43
C CYS A 25 -30.04 -14.52 -49.77
N ASN A 26 -29.22 -14.19 -50.77
CA ASN A 26 -29.62 -14.26 -52.17
C ASN A 26 -28.77 -15.35 -52.85
N GLU A 27 -29.44 -16.39 -53.35
CA GLU A 27 -28.85 -17.50 -54.07
C GLU A 27 -28.51 -17.04 -55.50
N ASN A 28 -27.22 -16.76 -55.77
CA ASN A 28 -26.62 -16.92 -57.09
C ASN A 28 -25.08 -17.01 -56.94
N GLN A 29 -24.57 -18.24 -56.92
CA GLN A 29 -23.15 -18.55 -56.89
C GLN A 29 -22.54 -18.45 -58.30
N ASN A 30 -21.36 -17.81 -58.41
CA ASN A 30 -20.15 -18.28 -59.11
C ASN A 30 -19.32 -17.14 -59.72
N GLN A 31 -18.68 -16.33 -58.88
CA GLN A 31 -17.43 -15.66 -59.25
C GLN A 31 -16.37 -16.01 -58.22
N VAL A 32 -15.37 -16.79 -58.65
CA VAL A 32 -14.17 -17.12 -57.87
C VAL A 32 -13.14 -16.03 -58.17
N VAL A 33 -12.74 -15.28 -57.15
CA VAL A 33 -11.63 -14.33 -57.26
C VAL A 33 -10.34 -15.14 -57.36
N THR A 34 -9.58 -14.97 -58.44
CA THR A 34 -8.44 -15.85 -58.78
C THR A 34 -7.08 -15.23 -58.53
N ASN A 35 -6.97 -13.93 -58.21
CA ASN A 35 -5.70 -13.29 -57.85
C ASN A 35 -5.94 -12.19 -56.82
N ALA A 36 -5.45 -12.40 -55.60
CA ALA A 36 -5.36 -11.40 -54.56
C ALA A 36 -3.88 -11.05 -54.36
N THR A 37 -3.56 -9.76 -54.28
CA THR A 37 -2.18 -9.28 -54.14
C THR A 37 -2.12 -8.30 -52.98
N LEU A 38 -1.48 -8.70 -51.89
CA LEU A 38 -1.18 -7.83 -50.76
C LEU A 38 0.15 -7.12 -51.05
N THR A 39 0.14 -5.80 -51.17
CA THR A 39 1.38 -5.03 -51.32
C THR A 39 1.55 -4.15 -50.10
N TYR A 40 2.57 -4.41 -49.29
CA TYR A 40 2.90 -3.58 -48.15
C TYR A 40 4.40 -3.31 -48.12
N SER A 41 4.77 -2.08 -47.77
CA SER A 41 6.15 -1.70 -47.53
C SER A 41 6.38 -1.64 -46.02
N ALA A 42 6.85 -2.74 -45.43
CA ALA A 42 7.10 -2.85 -44.00
C ALA A 42 8.59 -2.67 -43.64
N PRO A 43 8.90 -2.14 -42.45
CA PRO A 43 10.17 -2.38 -41.78
C PRO A 43 10.37 -3.87 -41.52
N THR A 44 11.61 -4.30 -41.27
CA THR A 44 12.04 -5.72 -41.18
C THR A 44 11.25 -6.59 -40.19
N ASN A 45 10.47 -6.01 -39.27
CA ASN A 45 9.75 -6.69 -38.18
C ASN A 45 8.23 -6.41 -38.13
N ALA A 46 7.64 -5.61 -39.03
CA ALA A 46 6.19 -5.42 -39.01
C ALA A 46 5.48 -6.65 -39.61
N THR A 47 4.37 -7.08 -39.02
CA THR A 47 3.64 -8.27 -39.48
C THR A 47 2.20 -7.95 -39.86
N VAL A 48 1.77 -8.49 -40.99
CA VAL A 48 0.37 -8.45 -41.43
C VAL A 48 -0.11 -9.89 -41.50
N SER A 49 -1.17 -10.22 -40.77
CA SER A 49 -1.80 -11.54 -40.81
C SER A 49 -3.26 -11.41 -41.19
N ALA A 50 -3.71 -12.28 -42.09
CA ALA A 50 -5.09 -12.34 -42.55
C ALA A 50 -5.80 -13.56 -41.96
N TYR A 51 -7.06 -13.38 -41.56
CA TYR A 51 -7.90 -14.44 -41.03
C TYR A 51 -9.27 -14.41 -41.69
N LYS A 52 -9.79 -15.58 -42.07
CA LYS A 52 -11.17 -15.77 -42.52
C LYS A 52 -11.97 -16.40 -41.40
N ARG A 53 -13.17 -15.88 -41.13
CA ARG A 53 -14.07 -16.43 -40.11
C ARG A 53 -15.26 -17.12 -40.75
N VAL A 54 -15.44 -18.40 -40.47
CA VAL A 54 -16.58 -19.21 -40.92
C VAL A 54 -17.19 -19.88 -39.70
N ASP A 55 -18.50 -19.73 -39.51
CA ASP A 55 -19.25 -20.32 -38.37
C ASP A 55 -18.62 -20.06 -36.99
N GLY A 56 -18.07 -18.85 -36.79
CA GLY A 56 -17.51 -18.41 -35.53
C GLY A 56 -16.03 -18.76 -35.31
N VAL A 57 -15.43 -19.60 -36.15
CA VAL A 57 -14.01 -20.02 -36.07
C VAL A 57 -13.14 -19.17 -37.01
N SER A 58 -12.08 -18.57 -36.46
CA SER A 58 -11.11 -17.79 -37.22
C SER A 58 -9.94 -18.67 -37.67
N THR A 59 -9.71 -18.73 -38.98
CA THR A 59 -8.60 -19.51 -39.56
C THR A 59 -7.65 -18.57 -40.28
N LYS A 60 -6.34 -18.72 -40.07
CA LYS A 60 -5.33 -17.94 -40.79
C LYS A 60 -5.38 -18.30 -42.27
N VAL A 61 -5.39 -17.31 -43.14
CA VAL A 61 -5.43 -17.48 -44.61
C VAL A 61 -4.26 -16.77 -45.24
N ASP A 62 -3.79 -17.29 -46.37
CA ASP A 62 -2.79 -16.66 -47.21
C ASP A 62 -3.48 -15.90 -48.34
N LEU A 63 -3.35 -14.57 -48.33
CA LEU A 63 -4.00 -13.70 -49.30
C LEU A 63 -3.44 -13.86 -50.71
N GLU A 64 -2.25 -14.44 -50.90
CA GLU A 64 -1.64 -14.62 -52.22
C GLU A 64 -2.02 -15.97 -52.86
N SER A 65 -2.26 -17.01 -52.05
CA SER A 65 -2.49 -18.37 -52.56
C SER A 65 -3.90 -18.93 -52.34
N ASP A 66 -4.68 -18.39 -51.40
CA ASP A 66 -6.02 -18.90 -51.10
C ASP A 66 -7.10 -18.25 -51.98
N SER A 67 -8.14 -19.01 -52.31
CA SER A 67 -9.29 -18.54 -53.11
C SER A 67 -10.43 -18.04 -52.22
N PHE A 68 -10.99 -16.86 -52.55
CA PHE A 68 -12.09 -16.23 -51.81
C PHE A 68 -13.35 -16.07 -52.65
N ASN A 69 -14.51 -16.19 -52.01
CA ASN A 69 -15.84 -16.06 -52.63
C ASN A 69 -16.46 -14.68 -52.33
N ALA A 70 -17.34 -14.22 -53.20
CA ALA A 70 -18.15 -13.03 -52.96
C ALA A 70 -18.98 -13.18 -51.67
N GLY A 71 -18.87 -12.20 -50.77
CA GLY A 71 -19.51 -12.21 -49.45
C GLY A 71 -18.65 -12.74 -48.30
N ASP A 72 -17.44 -13.24 -48.56
CA ASP A 72 -16.48 -13.57 -47.50
C ASP A 72 -16.10 -12.33 -46.67
N VAL A 73 -15.86 -12.52 -45.37
CA VAL A 73 -15.33 -11.49 -44.49
C VAL A 73 -13.92 -11.86 -44.07
N ILE A 74 -12.96 -10.98 -44.37
CA ILE A 74 -11.55 -11.14 -44.00
C ILE A 74 -11.23 -10.13 -42.90
N TYR A 75 -10.48 -10.59 -41.90
CA TYR A 75 -9.90 -9.78 -40.85
C TYR A 75 -8.40 -9.64 -41.10
N LEU A 76 -7.94 -8.40 -41.27
CA LEU A 76 -6.52 -8.09 -41.26
C LEU A 76 -6.12 -7.66 -39.86
N SER A 77 -5.16 -8.38 -39.28
CA SER A 77 -4.42 -7.93 -38.10
C SER A 77 -3.11 -7.35 -38.58
N VAL A 78 -2.94 -6.04 -38.40
CA VAL A 78 -1.72 -5.32 -38.73
C VAL A 78 -1.01 -5.01 -37.43
N ASN A 79 0.17 -5.57 -37.23
CA ASN A 79 1.02 -5.28 -36.09
C ASN A 79 2.22 -4.44 -36.57
N PRO A 80 2.18 -3.11 -36.40
CA PRO A 80 3.32 -2.28 -36.73
C PRO A 80 4.49 -2.67 -35.81
N SER A 81 5.71 -2.74 -36.36
CA SER A 81 6.91 -2.84 -35.53
C SER A 81 7.05 -1.58 -34.67
N ASP A 82 7.73 -1.70 -33.52
CA ASP A 82 8.01 -0.58 -32.62
C ASP A 82 8.57 0.64 -33.37
N GLY A 83 8.03 1.84 -33.11
CA GLY A 83 8.41 3.09 -33.77
C GLY A 83 7.69 3.40 -35.09
N TYR A 84 6.71 2.58 -35.50
CA TYR A 84 5.90 2.82 -36.68
C TYR A 84 4.40 2.80 -36.35
N GLN A 85 3.62 3.58 -37.09
CA GLN A 85 2.15 3.56 -37.04
C GLN A 85 1.57 3.26 -38.42
N VAL A 86 0.36 2.69 -38.47
CA VAL A 86 -0.35 2.45 -39.74
C VAL A 86 -0.90 3.77 -40.26
N ASN A 87 -0.32 4.28 -41.35
CA ASN A 87 -0.68 5.58 -41.94
C ASN A 87 -1.92 5.47 -42.83
N THR A 88 -1.94 4.50 -43.74
CA THR A 88 -3.08 4.31 -44.63
C THR A 88 -3.25 2.84 -44.97
N VAL A 89 -4.49 2.37 -44.93
CA VAL A 89 -4.92 1.09 -45.50
C VAL A 89 -5.89 1.40 -46.64
N LYS A 90 -5.53 1.06 -47.88
CA LYS A 90 -6.43 1.17 -49.03
C LYS A 90 -6.94 -0.20 -49.44
N PHE A 91 -8.21 -0.24 -49.80
CA PHE A 91 -8.92 -1.44 -50.21
C PHE A 91 -9.92 -1.13 -51.30
N ASN A 92 -9.91 -1.88 -52.41
CA ASN A 92 -10.85 -1.72 -53.52
C ASN A 92 -12.21 -2.41 -53.23
N GLY A 93 -12.80 -2.11 -52.06
CA GLY A 93 -14.07 -2.65 -51.55
C GLY A 93 -14.54 -1.90 -50.29
N SER A 94 -15.37 -2.52 -49.43
CA SER A 94 -15.77 -1.89 -48.16
C SER A 94 -14.75 -2.19 -47.05
N LEU A 95 -14.24 -1.14 -46.41
CA LEU A 95 -13.28 -1.20 -45.31
C LEU A 95 -13.89 -0.61 -44.04
N VAL A 96 -13.86 -1.37 -42.95
CA VAL A 96 -14.23 -0.89 -41.61
C VAL A 96 -13.05 -1.10 -40.66
N ARG A 97 -12.58 -0.01 -40.04
CA ARG A 97 -11.55 -0.05 -38.99
C ARG A 97 -12.21 -0.38 -37.65
N GLY A 98 -11.76 -1.44 -36.99
CA GLY A 98 -12.09 -1.79 -35.61
C GLY A 98 -11.05 -1.30 -34.61
N GLU A 99 -11.21 -1.69 -33.35
CA GLU A 99 -10.22 -1.43 -32.29
C GLU A 99 -8.93 -2.24 -32.52
N ASN A 100 -7.80 -1.74 -32.01
CA ASN A 100 -6.47 -2.39 -32.07
C ASN A 100 -5.96 -2.72 -33.49
N ASP A 101 -6.20 -1.82 -34.45
CA ASP A 101 -5.75 -1.94 -35.86
C ASP A 101 -6.15 -3.25 -36.55
N ILE A 102 -7.32 -3.77 -36.15
CA ILE A 102 -8.01 -4.84 -36.86
C ILE A 102 -8.92 -4.21 -37.91
N TYR A 103 -8.73 -4.59 -39.16
CA TYR A 103 -9.55 -4.12 -40.29
C TYR A 103 -10.46 -5.23 -40.77
N THR A 104 -11.74 -4.93 -40.92
CA THR A 104 -12.73 -5.84 -41.53
C THR A 104 -12.92 -5.43 -42.99
N LEU A 105 -12.76 -6.40 -43.88
CA LEU A 105 -12.85 -6.18 -45.32
C LEU A 105 -13.98 -7.04 -45.89
N THR A 106 -14.91 -6.37 -46.57
CA THR A 106 -16.06 -7.02 -47.22
C THR A 106 -15.99 -6.84 -48.72
N PHE A 107 -16.00 -7.95 -49.45
CA PHE A 107 -16.00 -7.95 -50.91
C PHE A 107 -17.33 -7.45 -51.47
N VAL A 108 -17.25 -6.62 -52.52
CA VAL A 108 -18.43 -6.14 -53.25
C VAL A 108 -18.54 -6.89 -54.57
N GLU A 109 -19.76 -7.28 -54.93
CA GLU A 109 -20.07 -8.05 -56.14
C GLU A 109 -19.50 -7.37 -57.42
N GLY A 110 -18.76 -8.13 -58.24
CA GLY A 110 -18.16 -7.64 -59.49
C GLY A 110 -16.69 -7.21 -59.44
N THR A 111 -15.98 -7.41 -58.32
CA THR A 111 -14.53 -7.19 -58.22
C THR A 111 -13.75 -8.49 -58.47
N ASN A 112 -12.86 -8.49 -59.47
CA ASN A 112 -12.10 -9.70 -59.89
C ASN A 112 -10.66 -9.76 -59.34
N THR A 113 -10.19 -8.71 -58.66
CA THR A 113 -8.84 -8.63 -58.07
C THR A 113 -8.90 -7.97 -56.68
N LEU A 114 -8.11 -8.48 -55.74
CA LEU A 114 -7.95 -7.92 -54.39
C LEU A 114 -6.66 -7.13 -54.30
N GLU A 115 -6.74 -5.81 -54.09
CA GLU A 115 -5.59 -4.96 -53.82
C GLU A 115 -5.72 -4.35 -52.43
N ILE A 116 -4.74 -4.66 -51.57
CA ILE A 116 -4.58 -4.08 -50.24
C ILE A 116 -3.23 -3.37 -50.21
N GLU A 117 -3.25 -2.05 -50.02
CA GLU A 117 -2.05 -1.23 -49.82
C GLU A 117 -1.99 -0.80 -48.35
N ILE A 118 -0.95 -1.20 -47.62
CA ILE A 118 -0.68 -0.75 -46.25
C ILE A 118 0.62 0.07 -46.25
N LYS A 119 0.51 1.34 -45.86
CA LYS A 119 1.68 2.21 -45.64
C LYS A 119 1.90 2.40 -44.15
N PHE A 120 3.13 2.14 -43.73
CA PHE A 120 3.62 2.54 -42.41
C PHE A 120 4.26 3.92 -42.52
N ILE A 121 4.07 4.75 -41.51
CA ILE A 121 4.88 5.95 -41.32
C ILE A 121 5.80 5.69 -40.14
N GLU A 122 7.08 6.03 -40.33
CA GLU A 122 8.01 6.15 -39.21
C GLU A 122 7.51 7.29 -38.37
N THR A 123 7.09 6.97 -37.15
CA THR A 123 6.75 8.02 -36.21
C THR A 123 8.07 8.46 -35.60
N ASP A 124 8.47 9.71 -35.87
CA ASP A 124 9.31 10.48 -34.96
C ASP A 124 8.52 10.60 -33.64
N ILE A 125 8.39 9.49 -32.89
CA ILE A 125 7.94 9.55 -31.51
C ILE A 125 9.17 10.03 -30.79
N ASP A 126 9.23 11.34 -30.56
CA ASP A 126 10.09 11.91 -29.54
C ASP A 126 10.07 10.96 -28.33
N ASP A 127 11.24 10.56 -27.82
CA ASP A 127 11.36 9.58 -26.73
C ASP A 127 10.50 9.93 -25.49
N PHE A 128 10.02 11.17 -25.43
CA PHE A 128 9.13 11.73 -24.44
C PHE A 128 7.71 11.97 -24.97
N SER A 129 6.71 11.64 -24.15
CA SER A 129 5.36 12.18 -24.31
C SER A 129 5.18 13.45 -23.47
N PHE A 130 4.36 14.37 -23.97
CA PHE A 130 4.14 15.69 -23.34
C PHE A 130 2.67 16.00 -23.12
N GLU A 131 2.38 16.68 -22.02
CA GLU A 131 1.15 17.45 -21.81
C GLU A 131 1.45 18.93 -22.08
N PHE A 132 0.62 19.57 -22.92
CA PHE A 132 0.81 20.95 -23.37
C PHE A 132 -0.22 21.89 -22.74
N ASN A 133 0.24 23.05 -22.29
CA ASN A 133 -0.60 24.14 -21.84
C ASN A 133 -0.53 25.31 -22.84
N ASP A 134 -1.60 25.49 -23.61
CA ASP A 134 -1.70 26.50 -24.66
C ASP A 134 -1.71 27.94 -24.12
N GLU A 135 -2.17 28.15 -22.88
CA GLU A 135 -2.24 29.48 -22.24
C GLU A 135 -0.87 29.97 -21.79
N THR A 136 -0.08 29.09 -21.18
CA THR A 136 1.25 29.42 -20.64
C THR A 136 2.39 29.16 -21.61
N LYS A 137 2.13 28.41 -22.71
CA LYS A 137 3.14 27.87 -23.62
C LYS A 137 4.19 27.03 -22.90
N GLU A 138 3.71 26.18 -21.98
CA GLU A 138 4.52 25.22 -21.23
C GLU A 138 4.17 23.78 -21.61
N ALA A 139 5.16 22.89 -21.52
CA ALA A 139 5.01 21.46 -21.70
C ALA A 139 5.57 20.70 -20.48
N VAL A 140 4.92 19.60 -20.11
CA VAL A 140 5.33 18.71 -19.02
C VAL A 140 5.53 17.31 -19.60
N ILE A 141 6.65 16.67 -19.27
CA ILE A 141 6.91 15.29 -19.71
C ILE A 141 6.02 14.34 -18.90
N THR A 142 5.23 13.52 -19.58
CA THR A 142 4.28 12.58 -18.98
C THR A 142 4.75 11.13 -19.03
N SER A 143 5.61 10.78 -19.98
CA SER A 143 6.22 9.45 -20.08
C SER A 143 7.51 9.49 -20.88
N TYR A 144 8.31 8.44 -20.74
CA TYR A 144 9.53 8.23 -21.51
C TYR A 144 9.60 6.76 -21.95
N SER A 145 9.82 6.51 -23.24
CA SER A 145 9.95 5.15 -23.78
C SER A 145 11.00 5.11 -24.88
N LEU A 146 11.98 4.23 -24.71
CA LEU A 146 13.02 3.96 -25.70
C LEU A 146 13.01 2.52 -26.17
N ASN A 147 13.19 2.33 -27.47
CA ASN A 147 13.38 1.04 -28.11
C ASN A 147 14.81 0.49 -27.88
N GLY A 148 15.25 0.41 -26.61
CA GLY A 148 16.50 -0.23 -26.20
C GLY A 148 17.80 0.58 -26.40
N ASN A 149 17.73 1.84 -26.86
CA ASN A 149 18.90 2.72 -27.01
C ASN A 149 18.82 3.91 -26.05
N PHE A 150 19.51 3.84 -24.91
CA PHE A 150 19.49 4.89 -23.88
C PHE A 150 20.61 5.91 -24.12
N PRO A 151 20.30 7.17 -24.50
CA PRO A 151 21.32 8.21 -24.59
C PRO A 151 21.94 8.45 -23.22
N ASN A 152 23.23 8.76 -23.22
CA ASN A 152 24.01 8.97 -22.00
C ASN A 152 24.92 10.20 -22.16
N PRO A 153 24.56 11.37 -21.57
CA PRO A 153 23.33 11.61 -20.83
C PRO A 153 22.09 11.74 -21.72
N LEU A 154 20.93 11.40 -21.16
CA LEU A 154 19.62 11.80 -21.66
C LEU A 154 19.40 13.28 -21.34
N VAL A 155 19.42 14.13 -22.36
CA VAL A 155 19.20 15.58 -22.20
C VAL A 155 17.71 15.89 -22.32
N ILE A 156 17.14 16.48 -21.27
CA ILE A 156 15.76 16.96 -21.29
C ILE A 156 15.68 18.21 -22.19
N PRO A 157 14.84 18.23 -23.24
CA PRO A 157 14.77 19.36 -24.15
C PRO A 157 14.29 20.62 -23.44
N ASP A 158 14.84 21.79 -23.79
CA ASP A 158 14.41 23.07 -23.23
C ASP A 158 13.05 23.54 -23.79
N VAL A 159 12.81 23.22 -25.07
CA VAL A 159 11.64 23.62 -25.86
C VAL A 159 11.24 22.45 -26.75
N VAL A 160 9.94 22.27 -26.93
CA VAL A 160 9.35 21.32 -27.88
C VAL A 160 8.30 22.01 -28.75
N THR A 161 8.05 21.48 -29.93
CA THR A 161 7.09 22.06 -30.89
C THR A 161 5.86 21.18 -30.99
N ASN A 162 4.67 21.76 -30.83
CA ASN A 162 3.39 21.11 -31.09
C ASN A 162 2.55 22.00 -32.01
N ASN A 163 2.03 21.46 -33.11
CA ASN A 163 1.24 22.20 -34.10
C ASN A 163 1.91 23.50 -34.63
N ASN A 164 3.24 23.49 -34.81
CA ASN A 164 4.08 24.64 -35.20
C ASN A 164 4.17 25.78 -34.16
N GLU A 165 3.79 25.52 -32.91
CA GLU A 165 4.02 26.43 -31.80
C GLU A 165 5.06 25.85 -30.82
N GLU A 166 5.90 26.72 -30.27
CA GLU A 166 6.93 26.34 -29.30
C GLU A 166 6.40 26.37 -27.87
N TYR A 167 6.74 25.35 -27.09
CA TYR A 167 6.40 25.19 -25.68
C TYR A 167 7.67 24.96 -24.88
N LYS A 168 7.84 25.69 -23.77
CA LYS A 168 8.96 25.47 -22.85
C LYS A 168 8.71 24.22 -22.02
N VAL A 169 9.67 23.32 -21.94
CA VAL A 169 9.54 22.14 -21.07
C VAL A 169 9.86 22.56 -19.64
N THR A 170 8.85 22.55 -18.77
CA THR A 170 8.97 23.12 -17.41
C THR A 170 8.87 22.08 -16.30
N GLY A 171 8.37 20.89 -16.58
CA GLY A 171 8.20 19.84 -15.57
C GLY A 171 8.37 18.44 -16.09
N ILE A 172 8.56 17.51 -15.16
CA ILE A 172 8.64 16.06 -15.42
C ILE A 172 7.75 15.36 -14.40
N ASN A 173 6.73 14.64 -14.90
CA ASN A 173 5.81 13.92 -14.03
C ASN A 173 6.49 12.85 -13.20
N VAL A 174 5.81 12.49 -12.12
CA VAL A 174 6.18 11.42 -11.21
C VAL A 174 6.40 10.12 -11.97
N GLY A 175 7.49 9.42 -11.64
CA GLY A 175 7.77 8.09 -12.13
C GLY A 175 8.09 7.95 -13.62
N VAL A 176 8.24 9.04 -14.38
CA VAL A 176 8.60 9.02 -15.81
C VAL A 176 9.81 8.14 -16.12
N PHE A 177 10.80 8.09 -15.22
CA PHE A 177 12.02 7.29 -15.38
C PHE A 177 12.03 5.98 -14.59
N SER A 178 10.90 5.59 -14.00
CA SER A 178 10.78 4.35 -13.23
C SER A 178 11.08 3.15 -14.11
N SER A 179 11.89 2.22 -13.61
CA SER A 179 12.32 1.03 -14.35
C SER A 179 13.01 1.31 -15.69
N SER A 180 13.40 2.56 -15.97
CA SER A 180 14.09 2.92 -17.20
C SER A 180 15.54 2.42 -17.20
N GLY A 181 16.08 2.17 -18.41
CA GLY A 181 17.49 1.82 -18.59
C GLY A 181 18.44 3.02 -18.55
N VAL A 182 17.95 4.23 -18.30
CA VAL A 182 18.72 5.47 -18.38
C VAL A 182 19.81 5.50 -17.31
N GLU A 183 21.04 5.79 -17.74
CA GLU A 183 22.20 5.84 -16.85
C GLU A 183 22.52 7.25 -16.33
N ALA A 184 22.22 8.29 -17.13
CA ALA A 184 22.42 9.69 -16.75
C ALA A 184 21.36 10.59 -17.38
N ILE A 185 20.94 11.63 -16.65
CA ILE A 185 19.98 12.63 -17.12
C ILE A 185 20.57 14.04 -16.93
N GLU A 186 20.33 14.93 -17.88
CA GLU A 186 20.62 16.37 -17.79
C GLU A 186 19.31 17.18 -17.85
N LEU A 187 19.00 17.92 -16.78
CA LEU A 187 17.83 18.79 -16.74
C LEU A 187 18.05 20.09 -17.52
N GLY A 188 17.10 20.47 -18.36
CA GLY A 188 17.10 21.69 -19.15
C GLY A 188 16.92 22.98 -18.32
N VAL A 189 17.13 24.14 -18.96
CA VAL A 189 17.11 25.48 -18.35
C VAL A 189 15.73 25.89 -17.80
N ASN A 190 14.66 25.37 -18.41
CA ASN A 190 13.28 25.75 -18.09
C ASN A 190 12.63 24.88 -17.00
N ILE A 191 13.28 23.78 -16.59
CA ILE A 191 12.74 22.87 -15.57
C ILE A 191 12.61 23.59 -14.23
N LYS A 192 11.38 23.61 -13.71
CA LYS A 192 10.99 24.20 -12.42
C LYS A 192 10.25 23.21 -11.53
N ASP A 193 9.75 22.11 -12.09
CA ASP A 193 9.01 21.07 -11.36
C ASP A 193 9.65 19.68 -11.56
N VAL A 194 10.34 19.22 -10.52
CA VAL A 194 10.92 17.88 -10.42
C VAL A 194 11.11 17.54 -8.94
N SER A 195 10.83 16.30 -8.55
CA SER A 195 10.98 15.80 -7.19
C SER A 195 11.68 14.44 -7.16
N GLY A 196 12.01 13.92 -5.98
CA GLY A 196 12.73 12.65 -5.87
C GLY A 196 11.96 11.48 -6.49
N ILE A 197 10.62 11.50 -6.43
CA ILE A 197 9.77 10.43 -6.97
C ILE A 197 9.80 10.36 -8.50
N THR A 198 10.19 11.44 -9.20
CA THR A 198 10.43 11.43 -10.67
C THR A 198 11.46 10.36 -11.05
N PHE A 199 12.43 10.09 -10.16
CA PHE A 199 13.52 9.14 -10.37
C PHE A 199 13.38 7.86 -9.54
N TYR A 200 12.22 7.65 -8.92
CA TYR A 200 11.95 6.47 -8.11
C TYR A 200 12.14 5.19 -8.94
N ASP A 201 12.87 4.22 -8.37
CA ASP A 201 13.18 2.94 -9.01
C ASP A 201 13.75 3.06 -10.43
N ALA A 202 14.60 4.06 -10.70
CA ALA A 202 15.44 4.10 -11.90
C ALA A 202 16.70 3.24 -11.66
N PRO A 203 16.72 1.94 -12.07
CA PRO A 203 17.68 0.95 -11.57
C PRO A 203 19.11 1.15 -12.05
N ASN A 204 19.31 1.89 -13.15
CA ASN A 204 20.61 2.11 -13.78
C ASN A 204 21.12 3.55 -13.61
N LEU A 205 20.30 4.44 -13.05
CA LEU A 205 20.64 5.86 -12.95
C LEU A 205 21.83 6.04 -12.01
N THR A 206 22.90 6.65 -12.53
CA THR A 206 24.15 6.95 -11.82
C THR A 206 24.36 8.44 -11.63
N THR A 207 23.83 9.27 -12.54
CA THR A 207 24.13 10.71 -12.59
C THR A 207 22.89 11.54 -12.91
N LEU A 208 22.64 12.55 -12.09
CA LEU A 208 21.71 13.65 -12.37
C LEU A 208 22.53 14.93 -12.51
N SER A 209 22.44 15.56 -13.68
CA SER A 209 23.08 16.83 -14.00
C SER A 209 22.02 17.89 -14.33
N VAL A 210 22.41 19.16 -14.27
CA VAL A 210 21.51 20.29 -14.50
C VAL A 210 22.26 21.32 -15.34
N ASN A 211 21.59 21.85 -16.37
CA ASN A 211 22.09 22.98 -17.14
C ASN A 211 22.48 24.14 -16.20
N GLU A 212 23.68 24.71 -16.38
CA GLU A 212 24.23 25.73 -15.48
C GLU A 212 23.33 26.97 -15.28
N ASN A 213 22.53 27.28 -16.30
CA ASN A 213 21.64 28.43 -16.33
C ASN A 213 20.25 28.14 -15.74
N ASN A 214 19.96 26.91 -15.32
CA ASN A 214 18.68 26.59 -14.68
C ASN A 214 18.55 27.42 -13.38
N PRO A 215 17.47 28.19 -13.18
CA PRO A 215 17.31 29.07 -12.03
C PRO A 215 16.82 28.36 -10.76
N ASN A 216 16.29 27.13 -10.86
CA ASN A 216 15.60 26.42 -9.77
C ASN A 216 16.44 25.29 -9.17
N PHE A 217 17.28 24.65 -9.98
CA PHE A 217 18.03 23.46 -9.60
C PHE A 217 19.52 23.62 -9.82
N SER A 218 20.28 22.77 -9.13
CA SER A 218 21.71 22.61 -9.37
C SER A 218 22.08 21.14 -9.19
N SER A 219 23.22 20.76 -9.78
CA SER A 219 23.80 19.44 -9.53
C SER A 219 25.20 19.57 -8.98
N GLU A 220 25.59 18.62 -8.13
CA GLU A 220 26.95 18.48 -7.64
C GLU A 220 27.28 17.00 -7.55
N ASN A 221 28.40 16.60 -8.16
CA ASN A 221 28.85 15.20 -8.20
C ASN A 221 27.78 14.20 -8.69
N GLY A 222 26.87 14.60 -9.57
CA GLY A 222 25.79 13.76 -10.09
C GLY A 222 24.56 13.62 -9.18
N ILE A 223 24.46 14.43 -8.12
CA ILE A 223 23.29 14.50 -7.23
C ILE A 223 22.49 15.75 -7.56
N LEU A 224 21.16 15.65 -7.49
CA LEU A 224 20.24 16.76 -7.75
C LEU A 224 19.90 17.51 -6.46
N TYR A 225 19.99 18.83 -6.53
CA TYR A 225 19.64 19.77 -5.45
C TYR A 225 18.76 20.89 -5.97
N ASN A 226 18.13 21.63 -5.05
CA ASN A 226 17.65 22.97 -5.38
C ASN A 226 18.83 23.92 -5.71
N LYS A 227 18.53 25.10 -6.26
CA LYS A 227 19.56 26.04 -6.75
C LYS A 227 20.59 26.40 -5.68
N ASP A 228 20.11 26.64 -4.46
CA ASP A 228 20.94 27.05 -3.31
C ASP A 228 21.60 25.88 -2.57
N LYS A 229 21.36 24.63 -3.01
CA LYS A 229 21.84 23.39 -2.38
C LYS A 229 21.47 23.24 -0.90
N THR A 230 20.33 23.81 -0.48
CA THR A 230 19.77 23.64 0.86
C THR A 230 18.85 22.43 0.96
N VAL A 231 18.34 21.93 -0.17
CA VAL A 231 17.50 20.73 -0.26
C VAL A 231 18.15 19.72 -1.20
N LEU A 232 18.40 18.52 -0.70
CA LEU A 232 18.78 17.37 -1.54
C LEU A 232 17.50 16.78 -2.14
N ILE A 233 17.39 16.81 -3.47
CA ILE A 233 16.17 16.36 -4.17
C ILE A 233 16.25 14.89 -4.54
N SER A 234 17.37 14.43 -5.11
CA SER A 234 17.50 13.03 -5.52
C SER A 234 18.96 12.59 -5.64
N VAL A 235 19.24 11.40 -5.11
CA VAL A 235 20.47 10.63 -5.29
C VAL A 235 20.16 9.44 -6.19
N PRO A 236 20.85 9.31 -7.34
CA PRO A 236 20.66 8.18 -8.25
C PRO A 236 20.77 6.81 -7.59
N SER A 237 19.91 5.86 -7.98
CA SER A 237 19.83 4.53 -7.35
C SER A 237 21.15 3.74 -7.36
N GLN A 238 22.03 4.01 -8.34
CA GLN A 238 23.35 3.37 -8.50
C GLN A 238 24.53 4.27 -8.14
N TYR A 239 24.29 5.37 -7.42
CA TYR A 239 25.30 6.40 -7.16
C TYR A 239 26.65 5.87 -6.62
N ALA A 240 26.66 4.87 -5.74
CA ALA A 240 27.89 4.35 -5.15
C ALA A 240 28.76 3.48 -6.09
N LEU A 241 28.37 3.32 -7.37
CA LEU A 241 29.20 2.70 -8.41
C LEU A 241 30.11 3.70 -9.17
N ASN A 242 30.15 4.98 -8.77
CA ASN A 242 31.09 5.98 -9.31
C ASN A 242 32.56 5.62 -8.93
N PRO A 243 33.56 5.71 -9.83
CA PRO A 243 34.74 4.83 -9.90
C PRO A 243 35.85 5.08 -8.86
N ASN A 244 35.61 5.87 -7.81
CA ASN A 244 36.62 6.19 -6.81
C ASN A 244 36.59 5.28 -5.57
N GLY A 245 35.66 4.33 -5.47
CA GLY A 245 35.69 3.27 -4.46
C GLY A 245 35.63 3.74 -2.99
N SER A 246 35.27 5.01 -2.74
CA SER A 246 35.12 5.54 -1.38
C SER A 246 33.78 5.11 -0.79
N SER A 247 33.81 4.50 0.39
CA SER A 247 32.66 3.93 1.11
C SER A 247 31.78 4.97 1.82
N ASP A 248 32.18 6.24 1.84
CA ASP A 248 31.59 7.25 2.71
C ASP A 248 30.95 8.35 1.87
N PHE A 249 29.67 8.17 1.53
CA PHE A 249 28.85 9.26 0.99
C PHE A 249 28.65 10.32 2.09
N THR A 250 28.99 11.57 1.78
CA THR A 250 28.79 12.73 2.66
C THR A 250 27.94 13.77 1.93
N ILE A 251 26.84 14.20 2.55
CA ILE A 251 26.01 15.30 2.04
C ILE A 251 26.77 16.63 2.18
N ASN A 252 26.59 17.54 1.23
CA ASN A 252 27.10 18.91 1.30
C ASN A 252 26.63 19.63 2.59
N ASP A 253 27.55 20.32 3.27
CA ASP A 253 27.30 21.06 4.51
C ASP A 253 26.26 22.20 4.39
N SER A 254 25.85 22.59 3.19
CA SER A 254 24.75 23.56 2.97
C SER A 254 23.36 22.94 3.11
N VAL A 255 23.23 21.61 3.01
CA VAL A 255 21.94 20.94 3.01
C VAL A 255 21.33 20.99 4.42
N THR A 256 20.08 21.44 4.48
CA THR A 256 19.26 21.49 5.69
C THR A 256 18.09 20.52 5.63
N SER A 257 17.70 20.04 4.45
CA SER A 257 16.57 19.10 4.30
C SER A 257 16.84 18.03 3.26
N ILE A 258 16.41 16.81 3.57
CA ILE A 258 16.34 15.71 2.61
C ILE A 258 14.93 15.69 2.02
N GLY A 259 14.83 15.79 0.69
CA GLY A 259 13.56 15.78 -0.01
C GLY A 259 12.87 14.42 -0.01
N GLU A 260 11.60 14.44 -0.41
CA GLU A 260 10.77 13.26 -0.63
C GLU A 260 11.44 12.29 -1.62
N TYR A 261 11.43 10.98 -1.32
CA TYR A 261 12.04 9.93 -2.16
C TYR A 261 13.53 10.12 -2.51
N ALA A 262 14.25 11.04 -1.86
CA ALA A 262 15.59 11.45 -2.30
C ALA A 262 16.62 10.31 -2.42
N PHE A 263 16.49 9.24 -1.62
CA PHE A 263 17.32 8.04 -1.65
C PHE A 263 16.49 6.76 -1.85
N ALA A 264 15.20 6.88 -2.17
CA ALA A 264 14.31 5.72 -2.26
C ALA A 264 14.84 4.69 -3.27
N LYS A 265 14.76 3.40 -2.91
CA LYS A 265 15.25 2.26 -3.72
C LYS A 265 16.74 2.32 -4.06
N ASN A 266 17.55 3.13 -3.38
CA ASN A 266 18.99 3.14 -3.63
C ASN A 266 19.59 1.74 -3.40
N ARG A 267 20.25 1.21 -4.43
CA ARG A 267 20.74 -0.18 -4.44
C ARG A 267 22.20 -0.29 -4.00
N SER A 268 22.89 0.83 -3.87
CA SER A 268 24.35 0.85 -3.73
C SER A 268 24.83 1.41 -2.38
N LEU A 269 24.03 2.24 -1.71
CA LEU A 269 24.39 2.81 -0.42
C LEU A 269 24.31 1.78 0.72
N LYS A 270 25.43 1.61 1.43
CA LYS A 270 25.56 0.72 2.61
C LYS A 270 25.73 1.50 3.91
N THR A 271 26.56 2.53 3.86
CA THR A 271 26.93 3.44 4.94
C THR A 271 26.76 4.87 4.45
N PHE A 272 26.22 5.72 5.31
CA PHE A 272 25.81 7.06 4.93
C PHE A 272 25.93 8.02 6.11
N ASN A 273 26.46 9.22 5.87
CA ASN A 273 26.47 10.32 6.84
C ASN A 273 25.66 11.50 6.31
N LEU A 274 24.56 11.84 7.01
CA LEU A 274 23.62 12.91 6.65
C LEU A 274 24.23 14.32 6.75
N GLY A 275 25.38 14.49 7.40
CA GLY A 275 25.88 15.81 7.78
C GLY A 275 25.20 16.35 9.03
N ASN A 276 25.64 17.51 9.52
CA ASN A 276 25.26 18.02 10.85
C ASN A 276 24.25 19.19 10.85
N LYS A 277 23.72 19.57 9.69
CA LYS A 277 22.74 20.67 9.55
C LYS A 277 21.35 20.23 9.09
N ILE A 278 21.14 18.93 8.85
CA ILE A 278 19.84 18.41 8.44
C ILE A 278 18.84 18.63 9.57
N THR A 279 17.78 19.39 9.30
CA THR A 279 16.67 19.67 10.21
C THR A 279 15.46 18.78 9.95
N SER A 280 15.32 18.23 8.74
CA SER A 280 14.20 17.34 8.37
C SER A 280 14.58 16.28 7.35
N ILE A 281 13.93 15.11 7.45
CA ILE A 281 14.03 14.00 6.50
C ILE A 281 12.65 13.74 5.93
N GLY A 282 12.46 14.02 4.63
CA GLY A 282 11.18 13.97 3.94
C GLY A 282 10.56 12.58 3.81
N GLU A 283 9.29 12.56 3.39
CA GLU A 283 8.51 11.32 3.24
C GLU A 283 9.20 10.37 2.24
N TYR A 284 9.20 9.09 2.56
CA TYR A 284 9.83 8.04 1.73
C TYR A 284 11.32 8.28 1.41
N ALA A 285 12.02 9.22 2.07
CA ALA A 285 13.36 9.66 1.68
C ALA A 285 14.36 8.50 1.52
N PHE A 286 14.30 7.49 2.39
CA PHE A 286 15.12 6.28 2.38
C PHE A 286 14.26 5.01 2.23
N TYR A 287 13.10 5.11 1.60
CA TYR A 287 12.19 3.98 1.41
C TYR A 287 12.85 2.83 0.63
N ASN A 288 12.68 1.58 1.09
CA ASN A 288 13.14 0.38 0.40
C ASN A 288 14.66 0.34 0.09
N ILE A 289 15.51 0.86 0.98
CA ILE A 289 16.97 0.71 0.84
C ILE A 289 17.42 -0.61 1.48
N PHE A 290 17.52 -1.66 0.66
CA PHE A 290 17.87 -3.02 1.11
C PHE A 290 19.35 -3.20 1.51
N ASN A 291 20.22 -2.20 1.31
CA ASN A 291 21.63 -2.31 1.67
C ASN A 291 22.03 -1.43 2.88
N LEU A 292 21.12 -0.61 3.40
CA LEU A 292 21.39 0.28 4.53
C LEU A 292 21.47 -0.53 5.82
N LYS A 293 22.67 -0.65 6.38
CA LYS A 293 22.89 -1.43 7.63
C LYS A 293 22.83 -0.57 8.89
N SER A 294 23.23 0.68 8.77
CA SER A 294 23.29 1.60 9.90
C SER A 294 23.08 3.03 9.45
N ILE A 295 22.36 3.81 10.24
CA ILE A 295 22.25 5.25 10.04
C ILE A 295 22.37 6.01 11.37
N THR A 296 22.98 7.19 11.30
CA THR A 296 23.00 8.17 12.38
C THR A 296 22.24 9.41 11.91
N ILE A 297 21.12 9.69 12.55
CA ILE A 297 20.35 10.91 12.38
C ILE A 297 21.04 12.01 13.19
N PRO A 298 21.35 13.18 12.61
CA PRO A 298 22.12 14.21 13.29
C PRO A 298 21.31 14.92 14.38
N ASP A 299 22.00 15.48 15.39
CA ASP A 299 21.38 16.23 16.49
C ASP A 299 20.58 17.46 16.03
N SER A 300 20.85 17.98 14.84
CA SER A 300 20.09 19.07 14.23
C SER A 300 18.71 18.65 13.70
N CYS A 301 18.49 17.35 13.49
CA CYS A 301 17.27 16.85 12.87
C CYS A 301 16.13 16.92 13.89
N LEU A 302 15.05 17.56 13.51
CA LEU A 302 13.87 17.78 14.35
C LEU A 302 12.75 16.79 14.00
N ILE A 303 12.60 16.46 12.71
CA ILE A 303 11.44 15.71 12.19
C ILE A 303 11.93 14.64 11.21
N ILE A 304 11.43 13.42 11.41
CA ILE A 304 11.53 12.31 10.46
C ILE A 304 10.11 12.04 9.94
N HIS A 305 9.86 12.31 8.66
CA HIS A 305 8.53 12.20 8.07
C HIS A 305 8.13 10.76 7.75
N ASP A 306 6.89 10.62 7.27
CA ASP A 306 6.20 9.37 7.02
C ASP A 306 6.97 8.46 6.07
N TYR A 307 6.98 7.16 6.39
CA TYR A 307 7.66 6.12 5.60
C TYR A 307 9.16 6.37 5.32
N ALA A 308 9.80 7.36 5.97
CA ALA A 308 11.14 7.83 5.61
C ALA A 308 12.18 6.70 5.51
N PHE A 309 12.12 5.69 6.36
CA PHE A 309 13.00 4.51 6.36
C PHE A 309 12.22 3.19 6.25
N SER A 310 10.96 3.25 5.81
CA SER A 310 10.12 2.04 5.69
C SER A 310 10.76 1.03 4.75
N ASN A 311 10.72 -0.25 5.14
CA ASN A 311 11.31 -1.39 4.43
C ASN A 311 12.84 -1.31 4.22
N CYS A 312 13.58 -0.64 5.11
CA CYS A 312 15.03 -0.76 5.19
C CYS A 312 15.42 -2.11 5.84
N THR A 313 15.26 -3.21 5.10
CA THR A 313 15.22 -4.56 5.71
C THR A 313 16.51 -5.02 6.38
N TYR A 314 17.65 -4.39 6.08
CA TYR A 314 18.95 -4.70 6.69
C TYR A 314 19.38 -3.68 7.76
N LEU A 315 18.56 -2.68 8.07
CA LEU A 315 18.86 -1.65 9.06
C LEU A 315 18.91 -2.29 10.45
N SER A 316 20.12 -2.44 10.97
CA SER A 316 20.38 -3.10 12.27
C SER A 316 20.78 -2.12 13.37
N LYS A 317 21.25 -0.93 12.99
CA LYS A 317 21.69 0.12 13.92
C LYS A 317 21.12 1.49 13.52
N LEU A 318 20.26 2.01 14.38
CA LEU A 318 19.72 3.36 14.29
C LEU A 318 20.23 4.18 15.48
N ASN A 319 20.88 5.30 15.20
CA ASN A 319 21.17 6.32 16.22
C ASN A 319 20.30 7.54 15.92
N LEU A 320 19.34 7.84 16.80
CA LEU A 320 18.55 9.07 16.71
C LEU A 320 19.33 10.25 17.28
N GLY A 321 19.25 11.40 16.60
CA GLY A 321 19.85 12.64 17.07
C GLY A 321 19.11 13.19 18.28
N LYS A 322 19.82 13.91 19.15
CA LYS A 322 19.26 14.50 20.38
C LYS A 322 18.21 15.58 20.16
N GLY A 323 18.07 16.08 18.93
CA GLY A 323 17.08 17.08 18.57
C GLY A 323 15.77 16.51 18.01
N VAL A 324 15.70 15.20 17.75
CA VAL A 324 14.53 14.59 17.10
C VAL A 324 13.32 14.71 18.02
N LYS A 325 12.28 15.41 17.55
CA LYS A 325 11.04 15.67 18.30
C LYS A 325 9.89 14.78 17.85
N GLU A 326 9.89 14.41 16.57
CA GLU A 326 8.79 13.71 15.92
C GLU A 326 9.30 12.63 14.97
N ILE A 327 8.67 11.47 15.05
CA ILE A 327 8.83 10.35 14.11
C ILE A 327 7.44 10.07 13.54
N GLY A 328 7.27 10.37 12.26
CA GLY A 328 5.99 10.28 11.56
C GLY A 328 5.52 8.84 11.31
N PRO A 329 4.28 8.68 10.83
CA PRO A 329 3.69 7.40 10.53
C PRO A 329 4.57 6.48 9.68
N TYR A 330 4.67 5.22 10.08
CA TYR A 330 5.38 4.16 9.34
C TYR A 330 6.88 4.44 9.08
N ALA A 331 7.49 5.46 9.71
CA ALA A 331 8.82 5.93 9.38
C ALA A 331 9.91 4.84 9.41
N PHE A 332 9.86 3.90 10.34
CA PHE A 332 10.77 2.75 10.45
C PHE A 332 10.02 1.42 10.45
N GLN A 333 8.88 1.35 9.76
CA GLN A 333 8.16 0.10 9.55
C GLN A 333 9.04 -0.93 8.82
N SER A 334 8.90 -2.20 9.20
CA SER A 334 9.51 -3.34 8.50
C SER A 334 11.03 -3.20 8.35
N CYS A 335 11.69 -2.80 9.44
CA CYS A 335 13.14 -2.87 9.63
C CYS A 335 13.47 -4.06 10.56
N PRO A 336 13.27 -5.32 10.11
CA PRO A 336 13.31 -6.50 10.98
C PRO A 336 14.67 -6.79 11.61
N GLU A 337 15.76 -6.19 11.13
CA GLU A 337 17.10 -6.35 11.69
C GLU A 337 17.43 -5.37 12.83
N LEU A 338 16.59 -4.38 13.10
CA LEU A 338 16.84 -3.37 14.14
C LEU A 338 16.86 -4.04 15.52
N LEU A 339 17.97 -3.93 16.25
CA LEU A 339 18.15 -4.62 17.55
C LEU A 339 17.81 -3.76 18.77
N TYR A 340 18.14 -2.47 18.71
CA TYR A 340 18.04 -1.55 19.83
C TYR A 340 17.48 -0.21 19.35
N LEU A 341 16.68 0.41 20.20
CA LEU A 341 16.15 1.76 19.98
C LEU A 341 16.43 2.63 21.20
N ASP A 342 17.27 3.64 21.00
CA ASP A 342 17.54 4.68 21.99
C ASP A 342 16.69 5.91 21.65
N ILE A 343 15.69 6.18 22.48
CA ILE A 343 14.77 7.31 22.35
C ILE A 343 15.42 8.55 22.99
N PRO A 344 15.64 9.65 22.23
CA PRO A 344 16.23 10.86 22.78
C PRO A 344 15.26 11.61 23.69
N ASP A 345 15.81 12.41 24.63
CA ASP A 345 15.03 13.20 25.59
C ASP A 345 14.01 14.14 24.93
N SER A 346 14.29 14.60 23.72
CA SER A 346 13.47 15.53 22.96
C SER A 346 12.26 14.90 22.28
N LEU A 347 12.20 13.57 22.13
CA LEU A 347 11.14 12.93 21.36
C LEU A 347 9.82 13.03 22.14
N GLU A 348 8.81 13.66 21.54
CA GLU A 348 7.51 13.89 22.19
C GLU A 348 6.45 12.86 21.77
N VAL A 349 6.52 12.38 20.53
CA VAL A 349 5.55 11.45 19.93
C VAL A 349 6.25 10.42 19.05
N ILE A 350 5.80 9.17 19.17
CA ILE A 350 6.07 8.10 18.19
C ILE A 350 4.74 7.81 17.51
N ASP A 351 4.62 8.14 16.22
CA ASP A 351 3.32 8.09 15.53
C ASP A 351 2.94 6.67 15.05
N GLU A 352 1.80 6.59 14.38
CA GLU A 352 1.18 5.36 13.86
C GLU A 352 2.20 4.44 13.17
N ALA A 353 2.29 3.21 13.65
CA ALA A 353 3.07 2.13 13.06
C ALA A 353 4.56 2.48 12.81
N ALA A 354 5.10 3.51 13.47
CA ALA A 354 6.45 4.03 13.19
C ALA A 354 7.54 2.96 13.31
N PHE A 355 7.39 1.95 14.17
CA PHE A 355 8.31 0.83 14.34
C PHE A 355 7.61 -0.54 14.20
N THR A 356 6.48 -0.62 13.50
CA THR A 356 5.76 -1.90 13.32
C THR A 356 6.62 -2.91 12.55
N SER A 357 6.48 -4.19 12.88
CA SER A 357 7.19 -5.33 12.29
C SER A 357 8.72 -5.28 12.41
N ASN A 358 9.24 -4.58 13.43
CA ASN A 358 10.65 -4.63 13.81
C ASN A 358 10.93 -5.87 14.67
N ARG A 359 10.81 -7.05 14.04
CA ARG A 359 10.74 -8.36 14.72
C ARG A 359 11.96 -8.71 15.59
N LYS A 360 13.15 -8.13 15.34
CA LYS A 360 14.35 -8.33 16.18
C LYS A 360 14.61 -7.21 17.19
N LEU A 361 13.72 -6.22 17.33
CA LEU A 361 13.89 -5.15 18.32
C LEU A 361 13.85 -5.75 19.72
N LEU A 362 15.01 -5.83 20.38
CA LEU A 362 15.17 -6.50 21.68
C LEU A 362 14.84 -5.59 22.85
N ARG A 363 15.17 -4.30 22.72
CA ARG A 363 15.12 -3.34 23.83
C ARG A 363 14.93 -1.91 23.34
N ILE A 364 14.08 -1.19 24.05
CA ILE A 364 13.92 0.26 23.97
C ILE A 364 14.56 0.89 25.21
N ARG A 365 15.31 1.98 25.04
CA ARG A 365 15.86 2.78 26.14
C ARG A 365 15.46 4.23 25.95
N PHE A 366 15.23 4.91 27.07
CA PHE A 366 14.97 6.34 27.11
C PHE A 366 16.23 7.07 27.57
N GLY A 367 16.37 8.33 27.16
CA GLY A 367 17.36 9.24 27.74
C GLY A 367 17.06 9.53 29.22
N GLU A 368 17.85 10.42 29.83
CA GLU A 368 17.78 10.70 31.27
C GLU A 368 16.53 11.49 31.65
N ASN A 369 16.00 12.33 30.74
CA ASN A 369 14.86 13.20 30.96
C ASN A 369 13.89 13.12 29.76
N PRO A 370 13.20 11.97 29.58
CA PRO A 370 12.34 11.75 28.43
C PRO A 370 11.15 12.72 28.40
N SER A 371 10.82 13.21 27.20
CA SER A 371 9.64 14.06 26.93
C SER A 371 8.50 13.32 26.23
N LEU A 372 8.64 12.01 26.00
CA LEU A 372 7.68 11.20 25.25
C LEU A 372 6.32 11.18 25.97
N LYS A 373 5.28 11.70 25.32
CA LYS A 373 3.91 11.79 25.85
C LYS A 373 3.02 10.67 25.34
N GLU A 374 3.24 10.25 24.11
CA GLU A 374 2.33 9.36 23.39
C GLU A 374 3.07 8.31 22.55
N ILE A 375 2.55 7.09 22.61
CA ILE A 375 2.90 6.00 21.68
C ILE A 375 1.67 5.75 20.79
N GLY A 376 1.88 5.92 19.49
CA GLY A 376 0.89 5.88 18.43
C GLY A 376 0.27 4.51 18.17
N VAL A 377 -0.77 4.52 17.33
CA VAL A 377 -1.49 3.31 16.92
C VAL A 377 -0.50 2.32 16.31
N MET A 378 -0.46 1.07 16.78
CA MET A 378 0.45 0.03 16.25
C MET A 378 1.95 0.38 16.25
N ALA A 379 2.40 1.40 16.98
CA ALA A 379 3.76 1.94 16.88
C ALA A 379 4.87 0.88 17.02
N PHE A 380 4.71 -0.11 17.90
CA PHE A 380 5.59 -1.26 18.10
C PHE A 380 4.89 -2.60 17.88
N SER A 381 3.84 -2.61 17.05
CA SER A 381 3.16 -3.84 16.63
C SER A 381 4.15 -4.84 16.03
N ILE A 382 4.03 -6.13 16.36
CA ILE A 382 4.88 -7.21 15.80
C ILE A 382 6.39 -6.98 16.08
N CYS A 383 6.72 -6.30 17.18
CA CYS A 383 8.08 -6.27 17.73
C CYS A 383 8.34 -7.53 18.58
N ASP A 384 8.26 -8.71 17.95
CA ASP A 384 8.19 -10.01 18.62
C ASP A 384 9.31 -10.25 19.64
N ALA A 385 10.53 -9.79 19.34
CA ALA A 385 11.69 -9.99 20.22
C ALA A 385 11.78 -9.01 21.41
N LEU A 386 10.88 -8.03 21.52
CA LEU A 386 10.93 -7.02 22.57
C LEU A 386 10.66 -7.67 23.93
N LYS A 387 11.68 -7.67 24.80
CA LYS A 387 11.61 -8.39 26.09
C LYS A 387 11.07 -7.55 27.23
N GLU A 388 11.34 -6.25 27.18
CA GLU A 388 11.10 -5.32 28.27
C GLU A 388 10.68 -3.96 27.74
N PHE A 389 9.65 -3.39 28.35
CA PHE A 389 9.29 -1.99 28.22
C PHE A 389 9.10 -1.38 29.61
N ILE A 390 9.86 -0.32 29.89
CA ILE A 390 9.68 0.51 31.10
C ILE A 390 9.23 1.87 30.61
N ALA A 391 7.98 2.23 30.90
CA ALA A 391 7.41 3.51 30.51
C ALA A 391 8.17 4.67 31.17
N PRO A 392 8.55 5.72 30.41
CA PRO A 392 9.14 6.91 30.98
C PRO A 392 8.08 7.70 31.77
N SER A 393 8.50 8.47 32.79
CA SER A 393 7.57 9.26 33.63
C SER A 393 6.76 10.32 32.87
N SER A 394 7.17 10.67 31.65
CA SER A 394 6.47 11.61 30.76
C SER A 394 5.32 10.98 30.00
N LEU A 395 5.25 9.64 29.89
CA LEU A 395 4.26 8.96 29.07
C LEU A 395 2.85 9.15 29.66
N ARG A 396 1.88 9.45 28.79
CA ARG A 396 0.47 9.70 29.13
C ARG A 396 -0.48 8.76 28.41
N ILE A 397 -0.18 8.42 27.16
CA ILE A 397 -1.12 7.67 26.31
C ILE A 397 -0.39 6.53 25.60
N ILE A 398 -0.95 5.33 25.70
CA ILE A 398 -0.62 4.16 24.87
C ILE A 398 -1.84 3.88 23.99
N LYS A 399 -1.69 4.16 22.69
CA LYS A 399 -2.78 4.02 21.72
C LYS A 399 -3.02 2.56 21.31
N GLU A 400 -4.06 2.42 20.49
CA GLU A 400 -4.56 1.17 19.93
C GLU A 400 -3.43 0.30 19.35
N GLY A 401 -3.35 -0.96 19.77
CA GLY A 401 -2.39 -1.93 19.25
C GLY A 401 -0.91 -1.59 19.41
N ALA A 402 -0.56 -0.56 20.19
CA ALA A 402 0.79 0.00 20.27
C ALA A 402 1.91 -1.05 20.47
N PHE A 403 1.65 -2.11 21.24
CA PHE A 403 2.56 -3.23 21.49
C PHE A 403 1.91 -4.58 21.16
N ASN A 404 0.94 -4.64 20.25
CA ASN A 404 0.32 -5.91 19.92
C ASN A 404 1.36 -6.89 19.33
N VAL A 405 1.22 -8.17 19.64
CA VAL A 405 2.13 -9.24 19.20
C VAL A 405 3.58 -9.01 19.63
N CYS A 406 3.86 -8.24 20.69
CA CYS A 406 5.18 -8.25 21.36
C CYS A 406 5.37 -9.55 22.15
N SER A 407 5.46 -10.68 21.44
CA SER A 407 5.27 -12.03 21.95
C SER A 407 6.33 -12.48 22.96
N GLN A 408 7.53 -11.91 22.94
CA GLN A 408 8.60 -12.21 23.91
C GLN A 408 8.62 -11.24 25.11
N MET A 409 7.66 -10.33 25.25
CA MET A 409 7.63 -9.38 26.37
C MET A 409 7.44 -10.13 27.69
N THR A 410 8.41 -9.99 28.58
CA THR A 410 8.43 -10.62 29.92
C THR A 410 8.37 -9.61 31.05
N LYS A 411 8.56 -8.33 30.73
CA LYS A 411 8.54 -7.24 31.68
C LYS A 411 7.90 -6.00 31.06
N LEU A 412 6.84 -5.51 31.72
CA LEU A 412 6.16 -4.27 31.38
C LEU A 412 5.98 -3.48 32.67
N GLU A 413 6.63 -2.33 32.76
CA GLU A 413 6.47 -1.38 33.86
C GLU A 413 5.81 -0.12 33.30
N LEU A 414 4.65 0.25 33.86
CA LEU A 414 3.92 1.46 33.50
C LEU A 414 4.25 2.56 34.51
N ASN A 415 4.23 3.83 34.09
CA ASN A 415 4.56 4.95 34.95
C ASN A 415 3.32 5.51 35.65
N GLU A 416 3.51 5.99 36.88
CA GLU A 416 2.59 6.96 37.47
C GLU A 416 2.53 8.22 36.59
N GLY A 417 1.31 8.68 36.32
CA GLY A 417 1.01 9.71 35.33
C GLY A 417 0.50 9.17 33.99
N LEU A 418 0.56 7.86 33.72
CA LEU A 418 -0.11 7.28 32.56
C LEU A 418 -1.63 7.46 32.68
N GLU A 419 -2.28 7.98 31.65
CA GLU A 419 -3.70 8.35 31.66
C GLU A 419 -4.57 7.33 30.93
N SER A 420 -4.10 6.80 29.78
CA SER A 420 -4.90 5.98 28.87
C SER A 420 -4.15 4.77 28.32
N ILE A 421 -4.84 3.62 28.32
CA ILE A 421 -4.44 2.38 27.63
C ILE A 421 -5.60 1.98 26.70
N LEU A 422 -5.38 2.05 25.40
CA LEU A 422 -6.44 1.87 24.41
C LEU A 422 -6.48 0.46 23.81
N ASP A 423 -7.40 0.26 22.88
CA ASP A 423 -7.84 -1.02 22.31
C ASP A 423 -6.67 -1.93 21.92
N TYR A 424 -6.69 -3.19 22.39
CA TYR A 424 -5.66 -4.22 22.13
C TYR A 424 -4.19 -3.75 22.25
N ALA A 425 -3.90 -2.73 23.07
CA ALA A 425 -2.56 -2.13 23.19
C ALA A 425 -1.45 -3.15 23.48
N PHE A 426 -1.74 -4.20 24.24
CA PHE A 426 -0.82 -5.29 24.58
C PHE A 426 -1.35 -6.65 24.13
N GLU A 427 -2.21 -6.69 23.10
CA GLU A 427 -2.76 -7.94 22.60
C GLU A 427 -1.64 -8.94 22.28
N ARG A 428 -1.82 -10.22 22.66
CA ARG A 428 -0.90 -11.32 22.36
C ARG A 428 0.53 -11.09 22.87
N CYS A 429 0.71 -10.32 23.94
CA CYS A 429 1.94 -10.33 24.75
C CYS A 429 2.01 -11.63 25.58
N TYR A 430 2.18 -12.77 24.90
CA TYR A 430 2.01 -14.13 25.45
C TYR A 430 2.84 -14.43 26.69
N ARG A 431 3.99 -13.77 26.84
CA ARG A 431 4.95 -14.04 27.92
C ARG A 431 4.89 -13.06 29.09
N LEU A 432 3.94 -12.12 29.08
CA LEU A 432 3.83 -11.10 30.13
C LEU A 432 3.27 -11.75 31.41
N PRO A 433 4.08 -11.95 32.47
CA PRO A 433 3.68 -12.78 33.60
C PRO A 433 2.77 -12.04 34.59
N SER A 434 2.93 -10.73 34.71
CA SER A 434 2.20 -9.86 35.62
C SER A 434 2.23 -8.44 35.12
N LEU A 435 1.23 -7.65 35.51
CA LEU A 435 1.13 -6.24 35.19
C LEU A 435 0.43 -5.52 36.35
N VAL A 436 0.99 -4.38 36.76
CA VAL A 436 0.36 -3.46 37.69
C VAL A 436 -0.08 -2.23 36.89
N ILE A 437 -1.36 -1.89 36.98
CA ILE A 437 -1.91 -0.69 36.36
C ILE A 437 -1.83 0.48 37.36
N PRO A 438 -1.12 1.57 37.01
CA PRO A 438 -0.98 2.78 37.83
C PRO A 438 -2.32 3.39 38.22
N SER A 439 -2.37 4.05 39.38
CA SER A 439 -3.61 4.69 39.89
C SER A 439 -4.03 5.88 39.02
N SER A 440 -3.08 6.48 38.29
CA SER A 440 -3.30 7.58 37.37
C SER A 440 -4.11 7.21 36.11
N VAL A 441 -4.25 5.92 35.80
CA VAL A 441 -4.98 5.49 34.60
C VAL A 441 -6.47 5.78 34.79
N THR A 442 -7.05 6.53 33.86
CA THR A 442 -8.46 6.92 33.86
C THR A 442 -9.24 6.32 32.69
N THR A 443 -8.55 5.81 31.67
CA THR A 443 -9.16 5.18 30.50
C THR A 443 -8.50 3.84 30.17
N ILE A 444 -9.33 2.79 30.14
CA ILE A 444 -9.03 1.47 29.57
C ILE A 444 -10.17 1.16 28.60
N ARG A 445 -9.87 0.80 27.36
CA ARG A 445 -10.88 0.45 26.33
C ARG A 445 -10.40 -0.67 25.44
N GLY A 446 -11.36 -1.37 24.82
CA GLY A 446 -11.11 -2.34 23.76
C GLY A 446 -10.20 -3.51 24.15
N ASN A 447 -10.31 -3.99 25.39
CA ASN A 447 -9.59 -5.14 25.94
C ASN A 447 -8.08 -5.16 25.58
N PRO A 448 -7.27 -4.28 26.19
CA PRO A 448 -5.85 -4.12 25.83
C PRO A 448 -4.99 -5.35 26.15
N PHE A 449 -5.50 -6.32 26.91
CA PHE A 449 -4.76 -7.49 27.40
C PHE A 449 -5.23 -8.80 26.75
N SER A 450 -5.99 -8.72 25.66
CA SER A 450 -6.46 -9.89 24.92
C SER A 450 -5.28 -10.79 24.50
N GLY A 451 -5.43 -12.10 24.55
CA GLY A 451 -4.34 -13.03 24.22
C GLY A 451 -3.11 -13.01 25.17
N CYS A 452 -3.09 -12.22 26.25
CA CYS A 452 -2.03 -12.30 27.26
C CYS A 452 -2.20 -13.57 28.11
N GLU A 453 -1.59 -14.68 27.70
CA GLU A 453 -1.86 -16.01 28.26
C GLU A 453 -1.47 -16.21 29.72
N LEU A 454 -0.51 -15.43 30.21
CA LEU A 454 -0.01 -15.53 31.59
C LEU A 454 -0.63 -14.49 32.54
N LEU A 455 -1.40 -13.53 32.03
CA LEU A 455 -2.15 -12.61 32.87
C LEU A 455 -3.41 -13.31 33.42
N THR A 456 -3.57 -13.23 34.74
CA THR A 456 -4.62 -13.89 35.50
C THR A 456 -5.26 -12.90 36.47
N ALA A 457 -6.31 -13.34 37.17
CA ALA A 457 -6.96 -12.57 38.24
C ALA A 457 -5.98 -12.07 39.34
N THR A 458 -4.87 -12.78 39.58
CA THR A 458 -3.90 -12.42 40.64
C THR A 458 -2.64 -11.75 40.12
N THR A 459 -2.39 -11.79 38.82
CA THR A 459 -1.17 -11.24 38.22
C THR A 459 -1.40 -9.93 37.45
N LEU A 460 -2.65 -9.62 37.08
CA LEU A 460 -3.04 -8.28 36.65
C LEU A 460 -3.71 -7.55 37.83
N THR A 461 -3.01 -6.59 38.42
CA THR A 461 -3.51 -5.83 39.57
C THR A 461 -3.57 -4.34 39.27
N PHE A 462 -4.31 -3.60 40.10
CA PHE A 462 -4.44 -2.16 40.02
C PHE A 462 -3.88 -1.53 41.30
N GLU A 463 -3.20 -0.39 41.18
CA GLU A 463 -2.73 0.34 42.36
C GLU A 463 -3.89 0.89 43.21
N GLU A 464 -3.60 1.15 44.48
CA GLU A 464 -4.57 1.74 45.41
C GLU A 464 -5.08 3.08 44.87
N GLY A 465 -6.41 3.26 44.85
CA GLY A 465 -7.03 4.48 44.31
C GLY A 465 -7.35 4.43 42.80
N SER A 466 -7.04 3.33 42.10
CA SER A 466 -7.44 3.11 40.70
C SER A 466 -8.96 3.20 40.48
N ASN A 467 -9.35 3.72 39.31
CA ASN A 467 -10.73 3.75 38.82
C ASN A 467 -11.22 2.39 38.26
N PHE A 468 -10.39 1.37 38.36
CA PHE A 468 -10.63 0.04 37.79
C PHE A 468 -10.32 -1.06 38.79
N VAL A 469 -10.97 -2.20 38.63
CA VAL A 469 -10.80 -3.38 39.47
C VAL A 469 -10.72 -4.65 38.62
N ASN A 470 -9.85 -5.59 39.02
CA ASN A 470 -9.85 -6.96 38.51
C ASN A 470 -10.68 -7.84 39.46
N ASP A 471 -11.91 -8.15 39.07
CA ASP A 471 -12.77 -9.08 39.81
C ASP A 471 -12.70 -10.46 39.17
N ASN A 472 -11.81 -11.30 39.71
CA ASN A 472 -11.61 -12.68 39.30
C ASN A 472 -11.37 -12.87 37.79
N GLY A 473 -10.59 -11.98 37.18
CA GLY A 473 -10.24 -12.02 35.75
C GLY A 473 -11.17 -11.18 34.87
N ALA A 474 -12.20 -10.55 35.42
CA ALA A 474 -13.00 -9.54 34.74
C ALA A 474 -12.61 -8.14 35.19
N ILE A 475 -12.29 -7.28 34.23
CA ILE A 475 -11.90 -5.90 34.46
C ILE A 475 -13.14 -5.02 34.39
N TYR A 476 -13.43 -4.33 35.48
CA TYR A 476 -14.51 -3.37 35.57
C TYR A 476 -13.99 -1.97 35.88
N THR A 477 -14.81 -0.95 35.63
CA THR A 477 -14.74 0.28 36.42
C THR A 477 -14.95 -0.03 37.91
N SER A 478 -14.34 0.73 38.80
CA SER A 478 -14.36 0.45 40.25
C SER A 478 -15.75 0.52 40.88
N ASP A 479 -16.69 1.21 40.23
CA ASP A 479 -18.12 1.25 40.58
C ASP A 479 -18.94 0.09 39.99
N TYR A 480 -18.28 -0.84 39.28
CA TYR A 480 -18.84 -1.98 38.56
C TYR A 480 -19.85 -1.61 37.47
N LYS A 481 -19.89 -0.36 37.01
CA LYS A 481 -20.85 0.10 35.99
C LYS A 481 -20.50 -0.33 34.57
N THR A 482 -19.23 -0.58 34.29
CA THR A 482 -18.79 -0.99 32.95
C THR A 482 -17.87 -2.20 33.03
N LEU A 483 -18.22 -3.27 32.31
CA LEU A 483 -17.33 -4.40 32.04
C LEU A 483 -16.45 -4.04 30.84
N LEU A 484 -15.14 -3.97 31.06
CA LEU A 484 -14.15 -3.52 30.07
C LEU A 484 -13.45 -4.68 29.37
N ALA A 485 -13.18 -5.76 30.10
CA ALA A 485 -12.49 -6.93 29.57
C ALA A 485 -12.72 -8.18 30.43
N LEU A 486 -12.73 -9.34 29.80
CA LEU A 486 -12.57 -10.64 30.41
C LEU A 486 -11.24 -11.24 29.95
N LEU A 487 -10.32 -11.45 30.89
CA LEU A 487 -8.96 -11.94 30.61
C LEU A 487 -8.99 -13.26 29.83
N TYR A 488 -7.99 -13.43 28.95
CA TYR A 488 -7.88 -14.53 27.99
C TYR A 488 -8.18 -15.92 28.61
N ARG A 489 -7.63 -16.21 29.80
CA ARG A 489 -7.86 -17.43 30.59
C ARG A 489 -8.54 -17.13 31.93
N ALA A 490 -9.67 -16.43 31.91
CA ALA A 490 -10.45 -16.18 33.11
C ALA A 490 -10.82 -17.51 33.83
N PRO A 491 -10.73 -17.56 35.17
CA PRO A 491 -11.00 -18.77 35.96
C PRO A 491 -12.51 -18.99 36.15
N LEU A 492 -13.17 -19.44 35.08
CA LEU A 492 -14.62 -19.67 35.04
C LEU A 492 -15.00 -21.10 35.41
N THR A 493 -16.14 -21.26 36.08
CA THR A 493 -16.76 -22.57 36.32
C THR A 493 -17.59 -22.97 35.10
N ASP A 494 -17.30 -24.13 34.52
CA ASP A 494 -17.97 -24.68 33.33
C ASP A 494 -17.98 -23.74 32.10
N GLY A 495 -17.07 -22.77 32.07
CA GLY A 495 -17.00 -21.73 31.02
C GLY A 495 -18.11 -20.69 31.07
N VAL A 496 -18.85 -20.63 32.18
CA VAL A 496 -19.93 -19.66 32.39
C VAL A 496 -19.38 -18.42 33.09
N TYR A 497 -19.62 -17.25 32.50
CA TYR A 497 -19.37 -15.96 33.13
C TYR A 497 -20.69 -15.22 33.39
N GLU A 498 -20.94 -14.88 34.65
CA GLU A 498 -22.09 -14.07 35.04
C GLU A 498 -21.65 -12.64 35.29
N ILE A 499 -22.18 -11.71 34.50
CA ILE A 499 -21.89 -10.28 34.65
C ILE A 499 -22.53 -9.80 35.95
N LYS A 500 -21.76 -9.03 36.73
CA LYS A 500 -22.22 -8.47 38.01
C LYS A 500 -23.50 -7.67 37.87
N ASP A 501 -24.46 -7.95 38.75
CA ASP A 501 -25.66 -7.13 38.91
C ASP A 501 -25.27 -5.67 39.21
N GLY A 502 -25.92 -4.72 38.52
CA GLY A 502 -25.61 -3.30 38.60
C GLY A 502 -24.67 -2.79 37.50
N CYS A 503 -24.03 -3.68 36.75
CA CYS A 503 -23.32 -3.36 35.50
C CYS A 503 -24.31 -2.83 34.47
N GLU A 504 -23.96 -1.71 33.83
CA GLU A 504 -24.83 -0.99 32.88
C GLU A 504 -24.31 -1.09 31.45
N VAL A 505 -23.00 -1.21 31.26
CA VAL A 505 -22.35 -1.22 29.94
C VAL A 505 -21.42 -2.42 29.81
N ILE A 506 -21.52 -3.14 28.69
CA ILE A 506 -20.50 -4.10 28.23
C ILE A 506 -19.72 -3.42 27.10
N ASP A 507 -18.45 -3.13 27.35
CA ASP A 507 -17.64 -2.30 26.45
C ASP A 507 -17.16 -3.05 25.20
N ASP A 508 -16.58 -2.30 24.26
CA ASP A 508 -16.00 -2.84 23.04
C ASP A 508 -14.97 -3.93 23.36
N TYR A 509 -15.03 -5.04 22.63
CA TYR A 509 -14.07 -6.14 22.73
C TYR A 509 -13.95 -6.80 24.11
N ALA A 510 -14.93 -6.62 25.00
CA ALA A 510 -14.88 -7.15 26.37
C ALA A 510 -14.58 -8.65 26.44
N PHE A 511 -14.99 -9.46 25.45
CA PHE A 511 -14.72 -10.90 25.39
C PHE A 511 -13.75 -11.30 24.25
N TYR A 512 -13.09 -10.33 23.63
CA TYR A 512 -12.21 -10.52 22.47
C TYR A 512 -11.08 -11.52 22.75
N LEU A 513 -10.95 -12.52 21.87
CA LEU A 513 -10.04 -13.67 21.98
C LEU A 513 -10.19 -14.51 23.25
N ASN A 514 -11.22 -14.32 24.07
CA ASN A 514 -11.40 -15.15 25.25
C ASN A 514 -11.61 -16.62 24.87
N ILE A 515 -10.89 -17.53 25.53
CA ILE A 515 -10.98 -18.97 25.27
C ILE A 515 -11.65 -19.75 26.41
N SER A 516 -11.85 -19.12 27.56
CA SER A 516 -12.43 -19.77 28.74
C SER A 516 -13.94 -19.68 28.80
N CYS A 517 -14.53 -18.65 28.19
CA CYS A 517 -15.96 -18.34 28.27
C CYS A 517 -16.71 -18.94 27.07
N ASN A 518 -17.72 -19.77 27.34
CA ASN A 518 -18.65 -20.32 26.34
C ASN A 518 -20.10 -19.88 26.59
N LYS A 519 -20.36 -19.25 27.74
CA LYS A 519 -21.67 -18.74 28.12
C LYS A 519 -21.54 -17.48 28.93
N VAL A 520 -22.29 -16.44 28.56
CA VAL A 520 -22.39 -15.20 29.32
C VAL A 520 -23.81 -15.01 29.82
N ILE A 521 -23.96 -14.76 31.12
CA ILE A 521 -25.23 -14.40 31.75
C ILE A 521 -25.25 -12.89 31.97
N ILE A 522 -26.20 -12.21 31.32
CA ILE A 522 -26.36 -10.75 31.32
C ILE A 522 -27.50 -10.38 32.30
N PRO A 523 -27.24 -9.53 33.31
CA PRO A 523 -28.26 -9.06 34.24
C PRO A 523 -29.14 -7.97 33.61
N THR A 524 -30.30 -7.73 34.23
CA THR A 524 -31.27 -6.72 33.76
C THR A 524 -30.80 -5.28 33.88
N SER A 525 -29.69 -5.04 34.59
CA SER A 525 -29.10 -3.70 34.72
C SER A 525 -28.36 -3.24 33.47
N VAL A 526 -27.97 -4.15 32.57
CA VAL A 526 -27.24 -3.81 31.34
C VAL A 526 -28.16 -3.07 30.37
N LYS A 527 -27.74 -1.89 29.95
CA LYS A 527 -28.46 -0.99 29.05
C LYS A 527 -27.77 -0.85 27.70
N THR A 528 -26.46 -1.09 27.65
CA THR A 528 -25.66 -0.95 26.43
C THR A 528 -24.70 -2.14 26.28
N ILE A 529 -24.66 -2.71 25.08
CA ILE A 529 -23.69 -3.73 24.67
C ILE A 529 -23.04 -3.22 23.39
N LYS A 530 -21.77 -2.83 23.48
CA LYS A 530 -21.01 -2.38 22.29
C LYS A 530 -20.49 -3.58 21.50
N LYS A 531 -19.33 -3.51 20.83
CA LYS A 531 -18.73 -4.64 20.06
C LYS A 531 -18.10 -5.74 20.94
N ALA A 532 -18.73 -6.04 22.07
CA ALA A 532 -18.20 -6.89 23.14
C ALA A 532 -17.84 -8.32 22.71
N PHE A 533 -18.59 -8.90 21.76
CA PHE A 533 -18.52 -10.32 21.38
C PHE A 533 -17.84 -10.57 20.02
N GLN A 534 -17.03 -9.63 19.54
CA GLN A 534 -16.27 -9.84 18.30
C GLN A 534 -15.09 -10.81 18.50
N ASN A 535 -14.83 -11.66 17.50
CA ASN A 535 -13.71 -12.60 17.45
C ASN A 535 -13.57 -13.50 18.71
N LEU A 536 -14.69 -14.10 19.11
CA LEU A 536 -14.70 -15.17 20.11
C LEU A 536 -14.00 -16.41 19.56
N LEU A 537 -13.06 -16.97 20.31
CA LEU A 537 -12.33 -18.19 19.94
C LEU A 537 -12.96 -19.47 20.50
N SER A 538 -13.87 -19.35 21.47
CA SER A 538 -14.68 -20.45 21.98
C SER A 538 -15.65 -20.91 20.88
N GLY A 539 -15.85 -22.22 20.72
CA GLY A 539 -16.78 -22.80 19.73
C GLY A 539 -18.25 -22.38 19.93
N ALA A 540 -19.12 -23.29 20.41
CA ALA A 540 -20.50 -22.90 20.71
C ALA A 540 -20.52 -21.87 21.85
N PHE A 541 -21.00 -20.65 21.55
CA PHE A 541 -21.09 -19.55 22.51
C PHE A 541 -22.57 -19.19 22.74
N SER A 542 -22.95 -18.92 23.99
CA SER A 542 -24.36 -18.61 24.31
C SER A 542 -24.48 -17.39 25.21
N ILE A 543 -25.55 -16.63 25.02
CA ILE A 543 -25.91 -15.50 25.88
C ILE A 543 -27.24 -15.81 26.54
N GLU A 544 -27.27 -15.72 27.86
CA GLU A 544 -28.50 -15.79 28.65
C GLU A 544 -28.78 -14.39 29.21
N TYR A 545 -30.00 -13.89 29.02
CA TYR A 545 -30.42 -12.64 29.64
C TYR A 545 -31.38 -12.94 30.79
N LYS A 546 -31.11 -12.40 31.98
CA LYS A 546 -31.91 -12.68 33.19
C LYS A 546 -33.32 -12.07 33.16
N GLY A 547 -33.57 -11.10 32.28
CA GLY A 547 -34.83 -10.35 32.23
C GLY A 547 -35.83 -10.87 31.19
N LEU A 548 -36.89 -10.10 31.00
CA LEU A 548 -37.87 -10.40 29.96
C LEU A 548 -37.29 -10.08 28.58
N MET A 549 -37.71 -10.84 27.55
CA MET A 549 -37.32 -10.55 26.16
C MET A 549 -37.68 -9.12 25.73
N SER A 550 -38.80 -8.58 26.24
CA SER A 550 -39.19 -7.19 25.97
C SER A 550 -38.21 -6.16 26.54
N GLU A 551 -37.48 -6.49 27.60
CA GLU A 551 -36.44 -5.63 28.18
C GLU A 551 -35.14 -5.77 27.39
N PHE A 552 -34.77 -7.00 26.98
CA PHE A 552 -33.59 -7.23 26.15
C PHE A 552 -33.64 -6.43 24.84
N LEU A 553 -34.81 -6.35 24.20
CA LEU A 553 -35.00 -5.59 22.97
C LEU A 553 -34.87 -4.07 23.14
N THR A 554 -34.78 -3.57 24.38
CA THR A 554 -34.53 -2.14 24.68
C THR A 554 -33.07 -1.82 24.94
N ILE A 555 -32.20 -2.83 25.04
CA ILE A 555 -30.76 -2.63 25.19
C ILE A 555 -30.22 -2.02 23.90
N ASP A 556 -29.39 -1.00 24.03
CA ASP A 556 -28.64 -0.42 22.92
C ASP A 556 -27.50 -1.38 22.56
N ILE A 557 -27.67 -2.13 21.47
CA ILE A 557 -26.72 -3.14 21.01
C ILE A 557 -26.09 -2.65 19.70
N ASP A 558 -24.77 -2.56 19.65
CA ASP A 558 -24.07 -2.31 18.39
C ASP A 558 -24.36 -3.47 17.41
N ASN A 559 -24.90 -3.14 16.24
CA ASN A 559 -25.29 -4.11 15.22
C ASN A 559 -24.13 -5.02 14.79
N ALA A 560 -22.87 -4.59 14.94
CA ALA A 560 -21.69 -5.40 14.65
C ALA A 560 -21.39 -6.47 15.71
N CYS A 561 -22.21 -6.58 16.76
CA CYS A 561 -22.00 -7.47 17.90
C CYS A 561 -22.75 -8.80 17.81
N LEU A 562 -23.71 -8.94 16.89
CA LEU A 562 -24.60 -10.10 16.79
C LEU A 562 -24.59 -10.70 15.38
N VAL A 563 -23.58 -11.50 15.06
CA VAL A 563 -23.56 -12.32 13.82
C VAL A 563 -24.12 -13.70 14.14
N ASN A 564 -25.17 -14.14 13.42
CA ASN A 564 -25.87 -15.42 13.58
C ASN A 564 -26.53 -15.66 14.96
N THR A 565 -27.44 -14.78 15.37
CA THR A 565 -28.33 -15.04 16.51
C THR A 565 -29.47 -15.99 16.14
N THR A 566 -29.61 -17.10 16.86
CA THR A 566 -30.84 -17.89 16.89
C THR A 566 -31.50 -17.71 18.25
N LEU A 567 -32.68 -17.10 18.27
CA LEU A 567 -33.47 -16.92 19.49
C LEU A 567 -34.08 -18.26 19.89
N ALA A 568 -33.61 -18.84 20.99
CA ALA A 568 -34.29 -19.96 21.63
C ALA A 568 -35.34 -19.38 22.60
N GLY A 569 -36.56 -19.91 22.58
CA GLY A 569 -37.61 -19.47 23.52
C GLY A 569 -37.13 -19.52 24.99
N GLU A 570 -37.74 -18.70 25.84
CA GLU A 570 -37.42 -18.51 27.27
C GLU A 570 -36.25 -17.57 27.62
N GLY A 571 -35.93 -16.58 26.78
CA GLY A 571 -34.96 -15.52 27.15
C GLY A 571 -33.49 -15.87 26.89
N VAL A 572 -33.24 -16.96 26.17
CA VAL A 572 -31.89 -17.39 25.76
C VAL A 572 -31.61 -16.93 24.32
N VAL A 573 -30.54 -16.15 24.15
CA VAL A 573 -30.04 -15.73 22.84
C VAL A 573 -28.83 -16.60 22.50
N CYS A 574 -28.99 -17.58 21.62
CA CYS A 574 -27.85 -18.37 21.14
C CYS A 574 -27.17 -17.62 20.00
N LEU A 575 -25.87 -17.36 20.12
CA LEU A 575 -25.03 -16.84 19.04
C LEU A 575 -24.26 -18.01 18.43
N ASP A 576 -24.60 -18.42 17.22
CA ASP A 576 -23.87 -19.49 16.55
C ASP A 576 -22.62 -18.89 15.87
N GLY A 577 -21.51 -18.86 16.61
CA GLY A 577 -20.27 -18.22 16.23
C GLY A 577 -19.53 -18.98 15.13
N THR A 578 -19.81 -18.66 13.87
CA THR A 578 -18.81 -18.76 12.79
C THR A 578 -18.94 -17.56 11.88
N LEU A 579 -17.80 -16.89 11.58
CA LEU A 579 -17.45 -16.01 10.44
C LEU A 579 -16.52 -14.85 10.90
N PRO A 580 -15.85 -14.17 9.96
CA PRO A 580 -14.61 -14.52 9.30
C PRO A 580 -13.37 -13.97 10.05
N TYR A 581 -12.23 -14.60 9.84
CA TYR A 581 -10.92 -14.05 10.16
C TYR A 581 -10.71 -12.84 9.23
N ASP A 582 -11.03 -11.62 9.69
CA ASP A 582 -10.77 -10.42 8.89
C ASP A 582 -9.25 -10.18 8.85
N ASP A 583 -8.72 -10.33 7.64
CA ASP A 583 -7.35 -10.06 7.24
C ASP A 583 -6.95 -8.62 7.56
N PHE A 584 -6.42 -8.38 8.76
CA PHE A 584 -5.48 -7.26 9.02
C PHE A 584 -4.05 -7.76 9.26
N ILE A 585 -3.78 -9.04 8.98
CA ILE A 585 -2.43 -9.51 8.75
C ILE A 585 -2.29 -9.58 7.23
N ASP A 586 -1.75 -8.53 6.64
CA ASP A 586 -1.30 -8.56 5.26
C ASP A 586 -0.42 -9.81 5.05
N SER A 587 -0.96 -10.77 4.32
CA SER A 587 -0.28 -12.03 3.98
C SER A 587 0.97 -11.81 3.12
N SER A 588 1.21 -10.59 2.63
CA SER A 588 2.45 -10.23 1.95
C SER A 588 3.66 -10.01 2.88
N VAL A 589 3.49 -10.12 4.21
CA VAL A 589 4.58 -10.02 5.20
C VAL A 589 5.05 -11.39 5.73
N PHE A 590 4.63 -12.48 5.08
CA PHE A 590 5.03 -13.86 5.40
C PHE A 590 5.86 -14.58 4.31
N GLU A 591 6.31 -13.89 3.26
CA GLU A 591 7.35 -14.41 2.33
C GLU A 591 8.70 -13.70 2.47
#